data_AF-A0A0G2EUM6-F1
#
_entry.id   AF-A0A0G2EUM6-F1
#
_cell.length_a   1.000
_cell.length_b   1.000
_cell.length_c   1.000
_cell.angle_alpha   90.00
_cell.angle_beta   90.00
_cell.angle_gamma   90.00
#
_symmetry.space_group_name_H-M   'P 1'
#
loop_
_entity.id
_entity.type
_entity.pdbx_description
1 polymer ?
#
loop_
_entity_poly.entity_id
_entity_poly.type
_entity_poly.pdbx_seq_one_letter_code
_entity_poly.pdbx_strand_id
1 'polypeptide(L)'
;MVQALLLYAIGLKANDRGSMADDMLSKAIDIALAIGMNDREFAIRNGCGNRLLEESWRRTWWELYVADGFFAGVSQRTNFRLRDVPTDVPLPCEEVEYASGYVPLSRTLEEYDDSAFAEDEVEYSSFAYRIDSVRNLGKVLAVTSEDVLDFRAIETADSCLVNWMLHLPDSKKEAISRDGQLDHMVFQAHMITDASTILLHKPRSTLDDYRSADEIRTCVKQCAPLVSTQARETHTAKCAEAARRLSHLVRLPIQPPLTRLTPFFTCAVVMASVVHLCAWSLVPPNYGGTGTGTGSSENNSCAGGLLQDCSSEATAAAVVGMGPDGDAVLKELIRLSMGALKTLAAQWPLAKTAAGQVKGVAGELFRAKREGAGMKDG
;
A
#
# COMPACT_ATOMS: atom_id res chain seq x y z
N MET A 1 14.08 -1.24 26.24
CA MET A 1 13.98 0.13 25.70
C MET A 1 13.51 0.14 24.25
N VAL A 2 14.14 -0.62 23.34
CA VAL A 2 13.77 -0.69 21.91
C VAL A 2 12.27 -0.94 21.68
N GLN A 3 11.70 -2.02 22.26
CA GLN A 3 10.27 -2.35 22.13
C GLN A 3 9.35 -1.19 22.56
N ALA A 4 9.66 -0.53 23.67
CA ALA A 4 8.85 0.59 24.18
C ALA A 4 8.90 1.81 23.25
N LEU A 5 10.08 2.18 22.75
CA LEU A 5 10.25 3.28 21.81
C LEU A 5 9.57 3.00 20.47
N LEU A 6 9.66 1.76 19.99
CA LEU A 6 8.99 1.29 18.77
C LEU A 6 7.46 1.44 18.89
N LEU A 7 6.86 0.87 19.95
CA LEU A 7 5.43 1.00 20.19
C LEU A 7 5.00 2.47 20.38
N TYR A 8 5.83 3.26 21.05
CA TYR A 8 5.56 4.69 21.24
C TYR A 8 5.62 5.47 19.92
N ALA A 9 6.58 5.17 19.04
CA ALA A 9 6.67 5.78 17.72
C ALA A 9 5.44 5.46 16.86
N ILE A 10 4.99 4.20 16.83
CA ILE A 10 3.76 3.78 16.14
C ILE A 10 2.55 4.54 16.70
N GLY A 11 2.43 4.61 18.03
CA GLY A 11 1.36 5.34 18.70
C GLY A 11 1.37 6.84 18.37
N LEU A 12 2.55 7.48 18.39
CA LEU A 12 2.70 8.89 18.02
C LEU A 12 2.31 9.15 16.57
N LYS A 13 2.71 8.28 15.64
CA LYS A 13 2.32 8.38 14.23
C LYS A 13 0.80 8.31 14.08
N ALA A 14 0.15 7.34 14.72
CA ALA A 14 -1.31 7.19 14.73
C ALA A 14 -2.05 8.40 15.34
N ASN A 15 -1.39 9.12 16.25
CA ASN A 15 -1.90 10.33 16.90
C ASN A 15 -1.51 11.64 16.19
N ASP A 16 -1.10 11.57 14.92
CA ASP A 16 -0.74 12.73 14.09
C ASP A 16 0.45 13.55 14.66
N ARG A 17 1.35 12.89 15.40
CA ARG A 17 2.57 13.47 15.97
C ARG A 17 3.80 13.03 15.19
N GLY A 18 3.78 13.24 13.88
CA GLY A 18 4.79 12.70 12.93
C GLY A 18 6.23 13.04 13.31
N SER A 19 6.51 14.28 13.75
CA SER A 19 7.88 14.66 14.08
C SER A 19 8.49 13.86 15.23
N MET A 20 7.74 13.76 16.33
CA MET A 20 8.14 12.99 17.49
C MET A 20 8.17 11.49 17.20
N ALA A 21 7.25 10.99 16.36
CA ALA A 21 7.24 9.60 15.96
C ALA A 21 8.56 9.22 15.28
N ASP A 22 9.02 10.03 14.32
CA ASP A 22 10.28 9.81 13.61
C ASP A 22 11.48 9.87 14.57
N ASP A 23 11.49 10.80 15.54
CA ASP A 23 12.55 10.90 16.55
C ASP A 23 12.60 9.67 17.45
N MET A 24 11.44 9.14 17.87
CA MET A 24 11.37 7.95 18.73
C MET A 24 11.79 6.70 17.98
N LEU A 25 11.37 6.55 16.72
CA LEU A 25 11.78 5.44 15.87
C LEU A 25 13.29 5.48 15.61
N SER A 26 13.84 6.67 15.31
CA SER A 26 15.28 6.84 15.11
C SER A 26 16.08 6.43 16.34
N LYS A 27 15.64 6.81 17.54
CA LYS A 27 16.25 6.36 18.81
C LYS A 27 16.15 4.85 19.01
N ALA A 28 15.02 4.24 18.64
CA ALA A 28 14.84 2.79 18.73
C ALA A 28 15.84 2.05 17.81
N ILE A 29 16.00 2.55 16.58
CA ILE A 29 16.98 2.06 15.60
C ILE A 29 18.40 2.19 16.14
N ASP A 30 18.79 3.38 16.62
CA ASP A 30 20.14 3.65 17.12
C ASP A 30 20.50 2.72 18.29
N ILE A 31 19.57 2.50 19.22
CA ILE A 31 19.76 1.58 20.34
C ILE A 31 19.85 0.13 19.86
N ALA A 32 18.97 -0.29 18.94
CA ALA A 32 18.95 -1.67 18.43
C ALA A 32 20.28 -2.02 17.75
N LEU A 33 20.80 -1.12 16.92
CA LEU A 33 22.10 -1.30 16.26
C LEU A 33 23.25 -1.26 17.27
N ALA A 34 23.22 -0.32 18.23
CA ALA A 34 24.28 -0.19 19.23
C ALA A 34 24.46 -1.43 20.11
N ILE A 35 23.39 -2.21 20.32
CA ILE A 35 23.45 -3.45 21.10
C ILE A 35 23.63 -4.71 20.24
N GLY A 36 23.70 -4.57 18.91
CA GLY A 36 23.85 -5.67 17.96
C GLY A 36 22.57 -6.49 17.77
N MET A 37 21.38 -5.89 17.92
CA MET A 37 20.10 -6.62 17.78
C MET A 37 19.89 -7.18 16.35
N ASN A 38 20.64 -6.67 15.36
CA ASN A 38 20.69 -7.14 13.99
C ASN A 38 21.56 -8.40 13.79
N ASP A 39 22.13 -8.97 14.86
CA ASP A 39 22.94 -10.18 14.81
C ASP A 39 22.19 -11.37 15.45
N ARG A 40 22.28 -12.57 14.84
CA ARG A 40 21.68 -13.82 15.34
C ARG A 40 22.06 -14.13 16.78
N GLU A 41 23.33 -13.88 17.12
CA GLU A 41 23.90 -14.10 18.45
C GLU A 41 23.28 -13.22 19.53
N PHE A 42 22.68 -12.07 19.17
CA PHE A 42 22.02 -11.22 20.17
C PHE A 42 20.84 -11.92 20.82
N ALA A 43 19.98 -12.57 20.02
CA ALA A 43 18.83 -13.29 20.55
C ALA A 43 19.27 -14.43 21.47
N ILE A 44 20.28 -15.21 21.06
CA ILE A 44 20.81 -16.35 21.82
C ILE A 44 21.39 -15.90 23.17
N ARG A 45 22.27 -14.90 23.16
CA ARG A 45 22.90 -14.37 24.39
C ARG A 45 21.90 -13.78 25.38
N ASN A 46 20.82 -13.18 24.89
CA ASN A 46 19.79 -12.54 25.71
C ASN A 46 18.54 -13.41 25.92
N GLY A 47 18.54 -14.64 25.41
CA GLY A 47 17.46 -15.60 25.54
C GLY A 47 17.50 -16.39 26.84
N CYS A 48 18.63 -16.41 27.53
CA CYS A 48 18.85 -17.21 28.76
C CYS A 48 18.51 -18.70 28.57
N GLY A 49 18.75 -19.24 27.37
CA GLY A 49 18.38 -20.62 26.99
C GLY A 49 16.89 -20.86 26.76
N ASN A 50 16.06 -19.80 26.81
CA ASN A 50 14.63 -19.86 26.55
C ASN A 50 14.32 -19.41 25.12
N ARG A 51 13.90 -20.37 24.28
CA ARG A 51 13.56 -20.14 22.86
C ARG A 51 12.46 -19.10 22.65
N LEU A 52 11.53 -18.94 23.60
CA LEU A 52 10.49 -17.90 23.51
C LEU A 52 11.10 -16.50 23.64
N LEU A 53 12.06 -16.33 24.55
CA LEU A 53 12.74 -15.04 24.69
C LEU A 53 13.60 -14.75 23.45
N GLU A 54 14.30 -15.76 22.92
CA GLU A 54 15.04 -15.64 21.67
C GLU A 54 14.14 -15.21 20.51
N GLU A 55 12.96 -15.83 20.38
CA GLU A 55 11.96 -15.47 19.36
C GLU A 55 11.42 -14.05 19.57
N SER A 56 11.19 -13.64 20.82
CA SER A 56 10.77 -12.27 21.14
C SER A 56 11.79 -11.23 20.68
N TRP A 57 13.09 -11.52 20.84
CA TRP A 57 14.16 -10.65 20.36
C TRP A 57 14.20 -10.58 18.83
N ARG A 58 14.08 -11.73 18.13
CA ARG A 58 13.99 -11.76 16.66
C ARG A 58 12.80 -10.96 16.14
N ARG A 59 11.61 -11.16 16.72
CA ARG A 59 10.39 -10.40 16.37
C ARG A 59 10.54 -8.91 16.63
N THR A 60 11.30 -8.52 17.66
CA THR A 60 11.58 -7.10 17.95
C THR A 60 12.43 -6.45 16.85
N TRP A 61 13.48 -7.13 16.40
CA TRP A 61 14.30 -6.66 15.27
C TRP A 61 13.47 -6.51 14.01
N TRP A 62 12.71 -7.55 13.65
CA TRP A 62 11.92 -7.53 12.42
C TRP A 62 10.76 -6.56 12.47
N GLU A 63 10.10 -6.35 13.61
CA GLU A 63 9.08 -5.31 13.73
C GLU A 63 9.69 -3.90 13.59
N LEU A 64 10.92 -3.69 14.11
CA LEU A 64 11.64 -2.44 13.93
C LEU A 64 12.00 -2.20 12.45
N TYR A 65 12.49 -3.23 11.75
CA TYR A 65 12.74 -3.20 10.30
C TYR A 65 11.47 -2.86 9.50
N VAL A 66 10.35 -3.50 9.83
CA VAL A 66 9.06 -3.25 9.19
C VAL A 66 8.58 -1.82 9.45
N ALA A 67 8.64 -1.34 10.70
CA ALA A 67 8.23 0.01 11.06
C ALA A 67 9.08 1.09 10.37
N ASP A 68 10.39 0.90 10.26
CA ASP A 68 11.29 1.81 9.53
C ASP A 68 10.92 1.92 8.05
N GLY A 69 10.68 0.78 7.39
CA GLY A 69 10.21 0.73 6.01
C GLY A 69 8.87 1.46 5.81
N PHE A 70 7.90 1.22 6.71
CA PHE A 70 6.62 1.93 6.68
C PHE A 70 6.78 3.44 6.81
N PHE A 71 7.56 3.89 7.80
CA PHE A 71 7.79 5.32 8.04
C PHE A 71 8.41 5.98 6.80
N ALA A 72 9.41 5.34 6.20
CA ALA A 72 10.05 5.80 4.96
C ALA A 72 9.10 5.86 3.77
N GLY A 73 8.12 4.94 3.68
CA GLY A 73 7.15 4.90 2.59
C GLY A 73 6.07 5.99 2.65
N VAL A 74 5.74 6.48 3.85
CA VAL A 74 4.61 7.42 4.05
C VAL A 74 5.02 8.79 4.61
N SER A 75 6.30 9.00 4.91
CA SER A 75 6.84 10.25 5.43
C SER A 75 7.85 10.84 4.45
N GLN A 76 7.79 12.16 4.27
CA GLN A 76 8.78 12.90 3.49
C GLN A 76 10.12 13.09 4.21
N ARG A 77 10.17 12.83 5.52
CA ARG A 77 11.30 13.23 6.38
C ARG A 77 12.25 12.09 6.71
N THR A 78 11.87 10.86 6.38
CA THR A 78 12.57 9.66 6.81
C THR A 78 12.97 8.81 5.61
N ASN A 79 14.12 8.17 5.73
CA ASN A 79 14.61 7.17 4.79
C ASN A 79 14.52 5.78 5.44
N PHE A 80 14.57 4.73 4.63
CA PHE A 80 14.58 3.37 5.14
C PHE A 80 16.00 3.01 5.60
N ARG A 81 16.34 3.37 6.84
CA ARG A 81 17.69 3.28 7.40
C ARG A 81 18.17 1.85 7.56
N LEU A 82 17.27 0.93 7.89
CA LEU A 82 17.58 -0.47 8.14
C LEU A 82 17.66 -1.32 6.87
N ARG A 83 17.30 -0.79 5.69
CA ARG A 83 17.24 -1.53 4.42
C ARG A 83 18.56 -2.26 4.10
N ASP A 84 19.68 -1.53 4.22
CA ASP A 84 21.01 -2.01 3.79
C ASP A 84 21.89 -2.42 4.99
N VAL A 85 21.31 -2.51 6.19
CA VAL A 85 22.03 -2.98 7.38
C VAL A 85 22.18 -4.50 7.27
N PRO A 86 23.42 -5.05 7.31
CA PRO A 86 23.62 -6.49 7.34
C PRO A 86 22.91 -7.13 8.54
N THR A 87 22.20 -8.22 8.28
CA THR A 87 21.45 -8.95 9.31
C THR A 87 21.49 -10.44 9.01
N ASP A 88 21.83 -11.24 10.00
CA ASP A 88 21.70 -12.71 9.99
C ASP A 88 20.63 -13.19 10.99
N VAL A 89 19.84 -12.26 11.55
CA VAL A 89 18.69 -12.57 12.42
C VAL A 89 17.73 -13.51 11.67
N PRO A 90 17.45 -14.71 12.20
CA PRO A 90 16.54 -15.64 11.56
C PRO A 90 15.11 -15.11 11.45
N LEU A 91 14.34 -15.66 10.50
CA LEU A 91 12.94 -15.33 10.28
C LEU A 91 12.07 -15.78 11.48
N PRO A 92 11.06 -14.99 11.87
CA PRO A 92 10.15 -15.37 12.97
C PRO A 92 9.30 -16.60 12.63
N CYS A 93 8.88 -17.32 13.68
CA CYS A 93 7.95 -18.44 13.56
C CYS A 93 6.49 -17.96 13.46
N GLU A 94 5.54 -18.88 13.26
CA GLU A 94 4.12 -18.56 13.23
C GLU A 94 3.58 -18.06 14.58
N GLU A 95 2.48 -17.30 14.55
CA GLU A 95 1.87 -16.78 15.78
C GLU A 95 1.38 -17.90 16.70
N VAL A 96 0.81 -18.97 16.13
CA VAL A 96 0.36 -20.14 16.91
C VAL A 96 1.52 -20.86 17.60
N GLU A 97 2.68 -20.94 16.95
CA GLU A 97 3.87 -21.58 17.51
C GLU A 97 4.42 -20.78 18.69
N TYR A 98 4.54 -19.46 18.52
CA TYR A 98 4.96 -18.56 19.60
C TYR A 98 3.98 -18.56 20.77
N ALA A 99 2.68 -18.48 20.50
CA ALA A 99 1.63 -18.49 21.52
C ALA A 99 1.56 -19.81 22.30
N SER A 100 1.87 -20.93 21.64
CA SER A 100 1.88 -22.26 22.27
C SER A 100 3.06 -22.49 23.22
N GLY A 101 4.12 -21.69 23.09
CA GLY A 101 5.38 -21.91 23.79
C GLY A 101 6.39 -22.80 23.05
N TYR A 102 5.97 -23.48 21.98
CA TYR A 102 6.79 -24.41 21.21
C TYR A 102 7.37 -23.73 19.96
N VAL A 103 8.47 -23.00 20.15
CA VAL A 103 9.17 -22.32 19.04
C VAL A 103 10.02 -23.32 18.24
N PRO A 104 9.76 -23.48 16.92
CA PRO A 104 10.52 -24.38 16.06
C PRO A 104 11.95 -23.88 15.82
N LEU A 105 12.75 -24.69 15.10
CA LEU A 105 14.05 -24.22 14.63
C LEU A 105 13.86 -23.09 13.62
N SER A 106 14.55 -21.97 13.83
CA SER A 106 14.43 -20.79 12.98
C SER A 106 15.10 -21.00 11.63
N ARG A 107 14.42 -20.58 10.56
CA ARG A 107 14.99 -20.51 9.21
C ARG A 107 15.61 -19.14 8.95
N THR A 108 16.61 -19.10 8.09
CA THR A 108 17.35 -17.92 7.69
C THR A 108 16.67 -17.20 6.53
N LEU A 109 17.08 -15.95 6.29
CA LEU A 109 16.63 -15.19 5.12
C LEU A 109 17.16 -15.79 3.81
N GLU A 110 18.38 -16.36 3.84
CA GLU A 110 19.01 -17.05 2.71
C GLU A 110 18.21 -18.28 2.29
N GLU A 111 17.81 -19.13 3.25
CA GLU A 111 16.94 -20.28 2.96
C GLU A 111 15.59 -19.87 2.34
N TYR A 112 15.04 -18.71 2.74
CA TYR A 112 13.82 -18.17 2.13
C TYR A 112 14.07 -17.70 0.70
N ASP A 113 15.14 -16.96 0.45
CA ASP A 113 15.49 -16.44 -0.88
C ASP A 113 15.76 -17.57 -1.89
N ASP A 114 16.36 -18.68 -1.44
CA ASP A 114 16.65 -19.85 -2.27
C ASP A 114 15.45 -20.80 -2.45
N SER A 115 14.37 -20.61 -1.68
CA SER A 115 13.24 -21.55 -1.63
C SER A 115 12.51 -21.73 -2.97
N ALA A 116 12.52 -20.71 -3.83
CA ALA A 116 11.93 -20.79 -5.16
C ALA A 116 12.67 -21.76 -6.11
N PHE A 117 13.89 -22.16 -5.75
CA PHE A 117 14.73 -23.10 -6.50
C PHE A 117 14.92 -24.45 -5.80
N ALA A 118 14.33 -24.61 -4.60
CA ALA A 118 14.40 -25.86 -3.84
C ALA A 118 13.48 -26.93 -4.44
N GLU A 119 13.84 -28.21 -4.25
CA GLU A 119 13.00 -29.34 -4.68
C GLU A 119 11.73 -29.47 -3.83
N ASP A 120 11.84 -29.17 -2.54
CA ASP A 120 10.74 -29.24 -1.59
C ASP A 120 9.99 -27.91 -1.50
N GLU A 121 8.66 -27.96 -1.55
CA GLU A 121 7.82 -26.79 -1.31
C GLU A 121 7.80 -26.48 0.19
N VAL A 122 8.52 -25.42 0.57
CA VAL A 122 8.66 -25.00 1.96
C VAL A 122 7.77 -23.80 2.25
N GLU A 123 6.75 -24.01 3.08
CA GLU A 123 5.94 -22.91 3.59
C GLU A 123 6.65 -22.19 4.75
N TYR A 124 6.70 -20.86 4.66
CA TYR A 124 7.22 -19.96 5.69
C TYR A 124 6.10 -19.28 6.48
N SER A 125 6.48 -18.67 7.62
CA SER A 125 5.51 -17.99 8.48
C SER A 125 4.92 -16.75 7.83
N SER A 126 3.74 -16.32 8.29
CA SER A 126 3.15 -15.04 7.86
C SER A 126 4.06 -13.83 8.11
N PHE A 127 4.92 -13.91 9.14
CA PHE A 127 5.93 -12.89 9.43
C PHE A 127 6.99 -12.81 8.33
N ALA A 128 7.45 -13.95 7.80
CA ALA A 128 8.43 -13.99 6.72
C ALA A 128 7.90 -13.29 5.46
N TYR A 129 6.67 -13.59 5.05
CA TYR A 129 6.06 -12.93 3.88
C TYR A 129 5.86 -11.43 4.09
N ARG A 130 5.50 -10.98 5.30
CA ARG A 130 5.42 -9.55 5.64
C ARG A 130 6.79 -8.86 5.58
N ILE A 131 7.84 -9.50 6.08
CA ILE A 131 9.22 -8.99 6.00
C ILE A 131 9.63 -8.85 4.54
N ASP A 132 9.34 -9.84 3.70
CA ASP A 132 9.68 -9.82 2.28
C ASP A 132 8.92 -8.72 1.51
N SER A 133 7.64 -8.49 1.83
CA SER A 133 6.90 -7.33 1.30
C SER A 133 7.61 -6.01 1.63
N VAL A 134 8.17 -5.87 2.84
CA VAL A 134 8.93 -4.66 3.22
C VAL A 134 10.30 -4.60 2.52
N ARG A 135 10.99 -5.73 2.30
CA ARG A 135 12.21 -5.76 1.49
C ARG A 135 11.92 -5.26 0.06
N ASN A 136 10.79 -5.67 -0.52
CA ASN A 136 10.34 -5.20 -1.82
C ASN A 136 9.95 -3.71 -1.82
N LEU A 137 9.31 -3.22 -0.74
CA LEU A 137 9.11 -1.78 -0.53
C LEU A 137 10.46 -1.03 -0.54
N GLY A 138 11.51 -1.56 0.10
CA GLY A 138 12.84 -0.94 0.11
C GLY A 138 13.46 -0.79 -1.28
N LYS A 139 13.26 -1.78 -2.17
CA LYS A 139 13.66 -1.70 -3.58
C LYS A 139 12.87 -0.62 -4.33
N VAL A 140 11.56 -0.53 -4.10
CA VAL A 140 10.70 0.53 -4.68
C VAL A 140 11.15 1.92 -4.22
N LEU A 141 11.39 2.11 -2.92
CA LEU A 141 11.81 3.40 -2.38
C LEU A 141 13.17 3.87 -2.93
N ALA A 142 14.06 2.93 -3.31
CA ALA A 142 15.32 3.26 -3.96
C ALA A 142 15.11 3.92 -5.34
N VAL A 143 14.17 3.38 -6.12
CA VAL A 143 13.91 3.81 -7.51
C VAL A 143 12.83 4.89 -7.65
N THR A 144 12.16 5.27 -6.55
CA THR A 144 11.20 6.37 -6.51
C THR A 144 11.85 7.69 -6.03
N SER A 145 13.19 7.73 -5.94
CA SER A 145 13.93 8.98 -5.71
C SER A 145 14.24 9.68 -7.04
N GLU A 146 14.15 11.02 -7.06
CA GLU A 146 14.27 11.85 -8.28
C GLU A 146 15.62 11.70 -9.00
N ASP A 147 16.67 11.28 -8.29
CA ASP A 147 18.04 11.23 -8.78
C ASP A 147 18.42 9.91 -9.49
N VAL A 148 17.53 8.90 -9.53
CA VAL A 148 17.84 7.56 -10.04
C VAL A 148 16.95 7.17 -11.22
N LEU A 149 17.46 7.34 -12.45
CA LEU A 149 16.86 6.78 -13.67
C LEU A 149 17.56 5.48 -14.06
N ASP A 150 17.27 4.41 -13.32
CA ASP A 150 17.70 3.05 -13.64
C ASP A 150 16.49 2.19 -14.05
N PHE A 151 16.28 2.06 -15.36
CA PHE A 151 15.19 1.27 -15.93
C PHE A 151 15.22 -0.19 -15.46
N ARG A 152 16.40 -0.80 -15.35
CA ARG A 152 16.54 -2.19 -14.92
C ARG A 152 16.17 -2.34 -13.46
N ALA A 153 16.58 -1.41 -12.60
CA ALA A 153 16.19 -1.42 -11.19
C ALA A 153 14.68 -1.25 -11.02
N ILE A 154 14.04 -0.41 -11.84
CA ILE A 154 12.57 -0.22 -11.85
C ILE A 154 11.86 -1.51 -12.26
N GLU A 155 12.28 -2.15 -13.36
CA GLU A 155 11.71 -3.44 -13.80
C GLU A 155 11.95 -4.55 -12.77
N THR A 156 13.10 -4.54 -12.09
CA THR A 156 13.41 -5.49 -11.02
C THR A 156 12.49 -5.29 -9.82
N ALA A 157 12.24 -4.04 -9.42
CA ALA A 157 11.33 -3.72 -8.32
C ALA A 157 9.89 -4.16 -8.65
N ASP A 158 9.41 -3.87 -9.86
CA ASP A 158 8.10 -4.32 -10.35
C ASP A 158 8.00 -5.85 -10.36
N SER A 159 9.02 -6.54 -10.88
CA SER A 159 9.09 -8.01 -10.90
C SER A 159 9.06 -8.60 -9.49
N CYS A 160 9.73 -7.98 -8.51
CA CYS A 160 9.70 -8.44 -7.12
C CYS A 160 8.28 -8.36 -6.51
N LEU A 161 7.53 -7.28 -6.79
CA LEU A 161 6.16 -7.13 -6.28
C LEU A 161 5.22 -8.20 -6.85
N VAL A 162 5.35 -8.49 -8.15
CA VAL A 162 4.53 -9.51 -8.81
C VAL A 162 4.95 -10.91 -8.38
N ASN A 163 6.26 -11.20 -8.34
CA ASN A 163 6.80 -12.49 -7.91
C ASN A 163 6.37 -12.83 -6.49
N TRP A 164 6.37 -11.85 -5.58
CA TRP A 164 5.91 -12.06 -4.21
C TRP A 164 4.50 -12.65 -4.19
N MET A 165 3.54 -12.05 -4.92
CA MET A 165 2.16 -12.57 -4.97
C MET A 165 2.06 -13.96 -5.60
N LEU A 166 2.85 -14.22 -6.66
CA LEU A 166 2.81 -15.48 -7.40
C LEU A 166 3.35 -16.67 -6.60
N HIS A 167 4.30 -16.43 -5.70
CA HIS A 167 4.95 -17.47 -4.90
C HIS A 167 4.34 -17.61 -3.50
N LEU A 168 3.24 -16.90 -3.20
CA LEU A 168 2.51 -17.16 -1.95
C LEU A 168 1.87 -18.55 -1.98
N PRO A 169 2.04 -19.34 -0.90
CA PRO A 169 1.32 -20.61 -0.75
C PRO A 169 -0.18 -20.35 -0.58
N ASP A 170 -1.00 -21.36 -0.90
CA ASP A 170 -2.47 -21.26 -0.86
C ASP A 170 -3.03 -20.77 0.49
N SER A 171 -2.35 -21.09 1.59
CA SER A 171 -2.69 -20.66 2.94
C SER A 171 -2.53 -19.16 3.18
N LYS A 172 -1.73 -18.45 2.36
CA LYS A 172 -1.36 -17.03 2.54
C LYS A 172 -1.81 -16.13 1.38
N LYS A 173 -2.44 -16.70 0.34
CA LYS A 173 -3.02 -15.93 -0.78
C LYS A 173 -4.11 -14.97 -0.32
N GLU A 174 -4.87 -15.36 0.70
CA GLU A 174 -5.92 -14.55 1.32
C GLU A 174 -5.55 -14.18 2.76
N ALA A 175 -5.95 -12.98 3.19
CA ALA A 175 -5.70 -12.51 4.56
C ALA A 175 -6.62 -13.20 5.59
N ILE A 176 -7.74 -13.78 5.15
CA ILE A 176 -8.61 -14.57 6.01
C ILE A 176 -8.19 -16.03 5.86
N SER A 177 -7.77 -16.63 6.97
CA SER A 177 -7.37 -18.02 6.98
C SER A 177 -8.59 -18.96 6.95
N ARG A 178 -8.35 -20.27 6.78
CA ARG A 178 -9.42 -21.27 6.56
C ARG A 178 -10.41 -21.38 7.73
N ASP A 179 -10.03 -20.97 8.93
CA ASP A 179 -10.91 -20.96 10.11
C ASP A 179 -11.75 -19.67 10.23
N GLY A 180 -11.65 -18.76 9.25
CA GLY A 180 -12.34 -17.48 9.22
C GLY A 180 -11.69 -16.38 10.06
N GLN A 181 -10.53 -16.63 10.67
CA GLN A 181 -9.77 -15.61 11.40
C GLN A 181 -8.89 -14.80 10.45
N LEU A 182 -8.73 -13.51 10.78
CA LEU A 182 -7.83 -12.62 10.08
C LEU A 182 -6.37 -12.92 10.48
N ASP A 183 -5.56 -13.30 9.51
CA ASP A 183 -4.11 -13.28 9.65
C ASP A 183 -3.60 -11.84 9.50
N HIS A 184 -3.30 -11.21 10.64
CA HIS A 184 -2.85 -9.83 10.67
C HIS A 184 -1.52 -9.59 9.95
N MET A 185 -0.64 -10.59 9.86
CA MET A 185 0.65 -10.46 9.21
C MET A 185 0.50 -10.56 7.70
N VAL A 186 -0.29 -11.53 7.20
CA VAL A 186 -0.65 -11.63 5.77
C VAL A 186 -1.44 -10.40 5.31
N PHE A 187 -2.40 -9.94 6.10
CA PHE A 187 -3.12 -8.69 5.84
C PHE A 187 -2.15 -7.52 5.63
N GLN A 188 -1.17 -7.36 6.53
CA GLN A 188 -0.19 -6.30 6.40
C GLN A 188 0.74 -6.52 5.20
N ALA A 189 1.10 -7.76 4.88
CA ALA A 189 1.94 -8.07 3.73
C ALA A 189 1.27 -7.65 2.41
N HIS A 190 0.01 -8.03 2.19
CA HIS A 190 -0.79 -7.56 1.04
C HIS A 190 -0.92 -6.03 1.03
N MET A 191 -1.22 -5.42 2.18
CA MET A 191 -1.29 -3.96 2.32
C MET A 191 0.03 -3.28 1.90
N ILE A 192 1.19 -3.83 2.29
CA ILE A 192 2.51 -3.30 1.93
C ILE A 192 2.77 -3.48 0.44
N THR A 193 2.50 -4.66 -0.11
CA THR A 193 2.73 -4.95 -1.54
C THR A 193 1.91 -4.00 -2.43
N ASP A 194 0.64 -3.79 -2.11
CA ASP A 194 -0.21 -2.87 -2.87
C ASP A 194 0.18 -1.40 -2.69
N ALA A 195 0.53 -0.99 -1.47
CA ALA A 195 1.08 0.34 -1.23
C ALA A 195 2.37 0.58 -2.03
N SER A 196 3.26 -0.41 -2.06
CA SER A 196 4.52 -0.37 -2.81
C SER A 196 4.26 -0.28 -4.32
N THR A 197 3.25 -0.99 -4.82
CA THR A 197 2.80 -0.89 -6.22
C THR A 197 2.33 0.54 -6.54
N ILE A 198 1.53 1.16 -5.66
CA ILE A 198 1.11 2.56 -5.85
C ILE A 198 2.31 3.50 -5.86
N LEU A 199 3.26 3.33 -4.92
CA LEU A 199 4.47 4.16 -4.83
C LEU A 199 5.38 4.01 -6.05
N LEU A 200 5.45 2.82 -6.65
CA LEU A 200 6.26 2.58 -7.86
C LEU A 200 5.60 3.18 -9.11
N HIS A 201 4.29 3.00 -9.27
CA HIS A 201 3.63 3.31 -10.54
C HIS A 201 2.98 4.68 -10.59
N LYS A 202 2.42 5.23 -9.49
CA LYS A 202 1.70 6.51 -9.55
C LYS A 202 2.55 7.64 -10.15
N PRO A 203 3.81 7.88 -9.73
CA PRO A 203 4.61 8.99 -10.29
C PRO A 203 4.94 8.82 -11.77
N ARG A 204 4.80 7.61 -12.32
CA ARG A 204 5.08 7.26 -13.73
C ARG A 204 3.81 7.14 -14.59
N SER A 205 2.64 7.37 -13.98
CA SER A 205 1.31 7.16 -14.58
C SER A 205 0.67 8.47 -15.06
N THR A 206 -0.46 8.36 -15.76
CA THR A 206 -1.32 9.50 -16.12
C THR A 206 -2.11 10.06 -14.93
N LEU A 207 -2.12 9.38 -13.78
CA LEU A 207 -2.85 9.82 -12.58
C LEU A 207 -2.22 11.06 -11.93
N ASP A 208 -1.03 11.47 -12.37
CA ASP A 208 -0.33 12.64 -11.83
C ASP A 208 -0.92 13.98 -12.30
N ASP A 209 -1.76 13.96 -13.33
CA ASP A 209 -2.26 15.18 -13.95
C ASP A 209 -3.29 15.93 -13.05
N TYR A 210 -3.89 15.25 -12.07
CA TYR A 210 -4.86 15.82 -11.12
C TYR A 210 -4.19 16.40 -9.87
N ARG A 211 -3.65 17.62 -9.99
CA ARG A 211 -2.88 18.28 -8.92
C ARG A 211 -3.66 18.61 -7.65
N SER A 212 -4.99 18.73 -7.70
CA SER A 212 -5.78 18.95 -6.47
C SER A 212 -5.67 17.78 -5.48
N ALA A 213 -5.26 16.59 -5.92
CA ALA A 213 -4.93 15.50 -5.00
C ALA A 213 -3.72 15.82 -4.09
N ASP A 214 -2.85 16.77 -4.46
CA ASP A 214 -1.67 17.16 -3.68
C ASP A 214 -2.01 17.86 -2.36
N GLU A 215 -3.26 18.28 -2.18
CA GLU A 215 -3.76 18.79 -0.90
C GLU A 215 -3.86 17.68 0.17
N ILE A 216 -3.91 16.41 -0.25
CA ILE A 216 -3.86 15.25 0.63
C ILE A 216 -2.40 14.97 0.99
N ARG A 217 -1.96 15.58 2.09
CA ARG A 217 -0.57 15.48 2.57
C ARG A 217 -0.36 14.42 3.65
N THR A 218 -1.44 13.97 4.28
CA THR A 218 -1.36 12.99 5.37
C THR A 218 -0.97 11.63 4.80
N CYS A 219 0.11 11.03 5.31
CA CYS A 219 0.58 9.69 4.89
C CYS A 219 0.94 9.53 3.40
N VAL A 220 1.15 10.61 2.66
CA VAL A 220 1.46 10.55 1.23
C VAL A 220 2.82 11.17 0.98
N LYS A 221 3.70 10.40 0.34
CA LYS A 221 4.93 10.94 -0.22
C LYS A 221 4.59 11.62 -1.55
N GLN A 222 4.56 12.95 -1.53
CA GLN A 222 4.54 13.75 -2.75
C GLN A 222 5.84 13.51 -3.52
N CYS A 223 5.71 13.11 -4.77
CA CYS A 223 6.83 12.84 -5.67
C CYS A 223 6.51 13.57 -6.97
N ALA A 224 7.50 14.28 -7.52
CA ALA A 224 7.34 14.86 -8.85
C ALA A 224 7.08 13.74 -9.89
N PRO A 225 6.42 14.06 -11.00
CA PRO A 225 6.26 13.10 -12.09
C PRO A 225 7.63 12.56 -12.53
N LEU A 226 7.74 11.24 -12.58
CA LEU A 226 8.94 10.52 -12.96
C LEU A 226 8.83 10.03 -14.41
N VAL A 227 10.00 9.83 -15.04
CA VAL A 227 10.08 9.25 -16.39
C VAL A 227 9.46 7.85 -16.39
N SER A 228 8.56 7.62 -17.34
CA SER A 228 7.89 6.33 -17.50
C SER A 228 8.82 5.31 -18.16
N THR A 229 8.87 4.10 -17.64
CA THR A 229 9.66 2.99 -18.21
C THR A 229 8.88 2.18 -19.23
N GLN A 230 7.56 2.30 -19.20
CA GLN A 230 6.59 1.65 -20.08
C GLN A 230 5.60 2.70 -20.60
N ALA A 231 4.57 2.25 -21.32
CA ALA A 231 3.42 3.09 -21.59
C ALA A 231 2.82 3.60 -20.26
N ARG A 232 2.53 4.90 -20.16
CA ARG A 232 1.99 5.51 -18.92
C ARG A 232 0.69 4.84 -18.48
N GLU A 233 -0.05 4.32 -19.46
CA GLU A 233 -1.27 3.56 -19.32
C GLU A 233 -1.06 2.27 -18.51
N THR A 234 0.06 1.57 -18.71
CA THR A 234 0.41 0.37 -17.95
C THR A 234 0.63 0.71 -16.47
N HIS A 235 1.33 1.81 -16.19
CA HIS A 235 1.49 2.30 -14.82
C HIS A 235 0.14 2.70 -14.20
N THR A 236 -0.72 3.39 -14.96
CA THR A 236 -2.08 3.75 -14.51
C THR A 236 -2.91 2.52 -14.16
N ALA A 237 -2.93 1.50 -15.01
CA ALA A 237 -3.68 0.26 -14.79
C ALA A 237 -3.19 -0.48 -13.52
N LYS A 238 -1.87 -0.64 -13.37
CA LYS A 238 -1.26 -1.27 -12.18
C LYS A 238 -1.59 -0.52 -10.89
N CYS A 239 -1.52 0.81 -10.93
CA CYS A 239 -1.82 1.65 -9.79
C CYS A 239 -3.30 1.57 -9.39
N ALA A 240 -4.21 1.64 -10.36
CA ALA A 240 -5.65 1.50 -10.13
C ALA A 240 -5.99 0.12 -9.55
N GLU A 241 -5.39 -0.95 -10.05
CA GLU A 241 -5.63 -2.29 -9.54
C GLU A 241 -5.12 -2.47 -8.11
N ALA A 242 -3.93 -1.96 -7.79
CA ALA A 242 -3.43 -1.95 -6.41
C ALA A 242 -4.37 -1.17 -5.45
N ALA A 243 -4.90 -0.02 -5.89
CA ALA A 243 -5.88 0.73 -5.09
C ALA A 243 -7.19 -0.04 -4.89
N ARG A 244 -7.64 -0.84 -5.86
CA ARG A 244 -8.80 -1.74 -5.70
C ARG A 244 -8.54 -2.86 -4.72
N ARG A 245 -7.35 -3.47 -4.75
CA ARG A 245 -6.95 -4.49 -3.78
C ARG A 245 -6.85 -3.94 -2.35
N LEU A 246 -6.34 -2.72 -2.16
CA LEU A 246 -6.45 -2.01 -0.87
C LEU A 246 -7.91 -1.77 -0.45
N SER A 247 -8.79 -1.38 -1.38
CA SER A 247 -10.23 -1.29 -1.10
C SER A 247 -10.88 -2.65 -0.84
N HIS A 248 -10.33 -3.76 -1.34
CA HIS A 248 -10.76 -5.11 -0.97
C HIS A 248 -10.41 -5.43 0.48
N LEU A 249 -9.21 -5.08 0.94
CA LEU A 249 -8.82 -5.24 2.35
C LEU A 249 -9.76 -4.53 3.32
N VAL A 250 -10.31 -3.36 2.95
CA VAL A 250 -11.33 -2.63 3.74
C VAL A 250 -12.64 -3.43 3.86
N ARG A 251 -12.98 -4.22 2.84
CA ARG A 251 -14.26 -4.95 2.72
C ARG A 251 -14.21 -6.36 3.30
N LEU A 252 -13.04 -6.84 3.72
CA LEU A 252 -12.93 -8.14 4.36
C LEU A 252 -13.93 -8.25 5.52
N PRO A 253 -14.65 -9.37 5.68
CA PRO A 253 -15.59 -9.59 6.77
C PRO A 253 -14.86 -9.76 8.10
N ILE A 254 -14.24 -8.69 8.58
CA ILE A 254 -13.33 -8.72 9.71
C ILE A 254 -14.10 -8.77 11.03
N GLN A 255 -13.83 -9.84 11.78
CA GLN A 255 -13.83 -9.81 13.24
C GLN A 255 -12.35 -9.87 13.62
N PRO A 256 -11.74 -8.81 14.20
CA PRO A 256 -12.33 -7.62 14.81
C PRO A 256 -12.61 -6.42 13.86
N PRO A 257 -13.32 -5.37 14.32
CA PRO A 257 -13.60 -4.17 13.51
C PRO A 257 -12.32 -3.45 13.03
N LEU A 258 -12.43 -2.64 11.98
CA LEU A 258 -11.34 -1.83 11.39
C LEU A 258 -10.45 -1.12 12.42
N THR A 259 -11.04 -0.69 13.55
CA THR A 259 -10.33 -0.01 14.64
C THR A 259 -9.31 -0.88 15.39
N ARG A 260 -9.33 -2.20 15.21
CA ARG A 260 -8.32 -3.13 15.76
C ARG A 260 -7.24 -3.53 14.75
N LEU A 261 -7.28 -2.99 13.54
CA LEU A 261 -6.20 -3.18 12.56
C LEU A 261 -5.02 -2.26 12.89
N THR A 262 -3.89 -2.51 12.22
CA THR A 262 -2.70 -1.66 12.34
C THR A 262 -3.03 -0.19 12.01
N PRO A 263 -2.52 0.79 12.78
CA PRO A 263 -2.73 2.19 12.47
C PRO A 263 -2.13 2.61 11.11
N PHE A 264 -1.14 1.86 10.61
CA PHE A 264 -0.59 2.09 9.26
C PHE A 264 -1.62 1.88 8.15
N PHE A 265 -2.70 1.14 8.40
CA PHE A 265 -3.76 0.93 7.41
C PHE A 265 -4.46 2.24 7.04
N THR A 266 -4.49 3.24 7.92
CA THR A 266 -4.92 4.59 7.57
C THR A 266 -4.16 5.13 6.36
N CYS A 267 -2.83 4.98 6.34
CA CYS A 267 -2.01 5.46 5.23
C CYS A 267 -2.31 4.72 3.93
N ALA A 268 -2.53 3.41 3.98
CA ALA A 268 -2.91 2.61 2.81
C ALA A 268 -4.26 3.05 2.22
N VAL A 269 -5.26 3.28 3.08
CA VAL A 269 -6.58 3.79 2.65
C VAL A 269 -6.47 5.18 2.02
N VAL A 270 -5.57 6.04 2.52
CA VAL A 270 -5.31 7.34 1.90
C VAL A 270 -4.68 7.19 0.51
N MET A 271 -3.67 6.33 0.36
CA MET A 271 -3.05 6.07 -0.95
C MET A 271 -4.07 5.57 -1.97
N ALA A 272 -4.95 4.62 -1.58
CA ALA A 272 -6.04 4.17 -2.44
C ALA A 272 -7.02 5.31 -2.78
N SER A 273 -7.37 6.16 -1.81
CA SER A 273 -8.25 7.31 -2.01
C SER A 273 -7.69 8.29 -3.04
N VAL A 274 -6.40 8.60 -2.96
CA VAL A 274 -5.70 9.47 -3.92
C VAL A 274 -5.79 8.89 -5.33
N VAL A 275 -5.51 7.59 -5.49
CA VAL A 275 -5.60 6.92 -6.79
C VAL A 275 -7.03 6.95 -7.33
N HIS A 276 -8.03 6.64 -6.52
CA HIS A 276 -9.44 6.66 -6.93
C HIS A 276 -9.92 8.07 -7.31
N LEU A 277 -9.46 9.11 -6.59
CA LEU A 277 -9.77 10.50 -6.92
C LEU A 277 -9.11 10.93 -8.24
N CYS A 278 -7.83 10.60 -8.44
CA CYS A 278 -7.13 10.89 -9.69
C CYS A 278 -7.80 10.16 -10.87
N ALA A 279 -8.09 8.88 -10.72
CA ALA A 279 -8.83 8.10 -11.71
C ALA A 279 -10.20 8.71 -12.01
N TRP A 280 -10.92 9.14 -10.97
CA TRP A 280 -12.24 9.73 -11.15
C TRP A 280 -12.15 11.05 -11.90
N SER A 281 -11.11 11.86 -11.67
CA SER A 281 -10.91 13.10 -12.41
C SER A 281 -10.78 12.91 -13.93
N LEU A 282 -10.27 11.76 -14.37
CA LEU A 282 -10.11 11.41 -15.79
C LEU A 282 -11.42 10.95 -16.44
N VAL A 283 -12.44 10.59 -15.66
CA VAL A 283 -13.74 10.17 -16.19
C VAL A 283 -14.58 11.40 -16.54
N PRO A 284 -15.10 11.53 -17.77
CA PRO A 284 -15.96 12.65 -18.15
C PRO A 284 -17.21 12.77 -17.26
N PRO A 285 -17.85 13.95 -17.17
CA PRO A 285 -19.14 14.08 -16.52
C PRO A 285 -20.18 13.21 -17.23
N ASN A 286 -20.96 12.43 -16.49
CA ASN A 286 -22.13 11.75 -17.04
C ASN A 286 -23.19 12.80 -17.38
N TYR A 287 -23.22 13.27 -18.63
CA TYR A 287 -24.34 14.03 -19.18
C TYR A 287 -25.51 13.06 -19.28
N GLY A 288 -26.62 13.34 -18.59
CA GLY A 288 -27.71 12.39 -18.41
C GLY A 288 -28.25 11.84 -19.73
N GLY A 289 -27.90 10.62 -20.07
CA GLY A 289 -28.58 9.84 -21.10
C GLY A 289 -29.97 9.46 -20.59
N THR A 290 -30.95 10.34 -20.78
CA THR A 290 -32.36 9.94 -20.85
C THR A 290 -32.59 9.25 -22.20
N GLY A 291 -32.05 8.05 -22.34
CA GLY A 291 -32.23 7.19 -23.51
C GLY A 291 -33.09 6.00 -23.13
N THR A 292 -34.39 6.12 -23.29
CA THR A 292 -35.31 4.98 -23.38
C THR A 292 -34.74 3.96 -24.35
N GLY A 293 -34.58 2.72 -23.88
CA GLY A 293 -34.26 1.60 -24.77
C GLY A 293 -35.38 1.42 -25.79
N THR A 294 -35.17 1.88 -27.01
CA THR A 294 -35.96 1.49 -28.18
C THR A 294 -35.07 1.43 -29.40
N GLY A 295 -34.97 0.24 -29.99
CA GLY A 295 -34.79 0.05 -31.43
C GLY A 295 -33.38 0.17 -31.96
N SER A 296 -32.69 -0.96 -32.05
CA SER A 296 -31.69 -1.19 -33.09
C SER A 296 -32.33 -0.98 -34.47
N SER A 297 -31.89 0.04 -35.19
CA SER A 297 -31.90 0.04 -36.66
C SER A 297 -30.75 0.90 -37.16
N GLU A 298 -29.88 0.22 -37.89
CA GLU A 298 -28.75 0.74 -38.64
C GLU A 298 -29.20 1.87 -39.58
N ASN A 299 -28.36 2.90 -39.72
CA ASN A 299 -28.00 3.41 -41.04
C ASN A 299 -26.82 4.37 -40.98
N ASN A 300 -25.82 4.02 -41.79
CA ASN A 300 -24.69 4.85 -42.20
C ASN A 300 -25.18 6.14 -42.89
N SER A 301 -24.66 7.30 -42.48
CA SER A 301 -24.25 8.32 -43.44
C SER A 301 -23.21 9.26 -42.82
N CYS A 302 -22.17 9.51 -43.60
CA CYS A 302 -21.01 10.32 -43.27
C CYS A 302 -21.28 11.78 -43.67
N ALA A 303 -21.06 12.75 -42.78
CA ALA A 303 -20.87 14.15 -43.14
C ALA A 303 -19.99 14.83 -42.07
N GLY A 304 -18.87 15.40 -42.52
CA GLY A 304 -17.81 15.92 -41.67
C GLY A 304 -18.14 17.22 -40.95
N GLY A 305 -17.46 17.41 -39.82
CA GLY A 305 -17.40 18.67 -39.08
C GLY A 305 -16.74 18.48 -37.71
N LEU A 306 -15.55 19.07 -37.55
CA LEU A 306 -14.80 19.29 -36.29
C LEU A 306 -14.40 18.03 -35.50
N LEU A 307 -13.19 17.54 -35.79
CA LEU A 307 -12.43 16.69 -34.87
C LEU A 307 -11.99 17.53 -33.67
N GLN A 308 -12.79 17.48 -32.60
CA GLN A 308 -12.35 17.84 -31.25
C GLN A 308 -12.03 16.52 -30.51
N ASP A 309 -10.92 16.51 -29.77
CA ASP A 309 -10.18 15.36 -29.20
C ASP A 309 -10.99 14.38 -28.30
N CYS A 310 -11.99 13.69 -28.84
CA CYS A 310 -12.73 12.64 -28.13
C CYS A 310 -11.96 11.30 -28.05
N SER A 311 -10.86 11.16 -28.79
CA SER A 311 -10.09 9.91 -28.88
C SER A 311 -9.21 9.66 -27.66
N SER A 312 -8.64 10.70 -27.04
CA SER A 312 -7.80 10.60 -25.82
C SER A 312 -8.63 10.36 -24.56
N GLU A 313 -9.85 10.89 -24.50
CA GLU A 313 -10.72 10.79 -23.32
C GLU A 313 -11.34 9.39 -23.17
N ALA A 314 -11.75 8.77 -24.29
CA ALA A 314 -12.22 7.38 -24.29
C ALA A 314 -11.10 6.38 -23.95
N THR A 315 -9.83 6.70 -24.28
CA THR A 315 -8.68 5.90 -23.89
C THR A 315 -8.43 5.98 -22.39
N ALA A 316 -8.55 7.16 -21.76
CA ALA A 316 -8.27 7.33 -20.33
C ALA A 316 -9.18 6.49 -19.42
N ALA A 317 -10.49 6.40 -19.71
CA ALA A 317 -11.43 5.56 -18.95
C ALA A 317 -11.17 4.06 -19.15
N ALA A 318 -10.85 3.65 -20.38
CA ALA A 318 -10.47 2.27 -20.70
C ALA A 318 -9.15 1.87 -20.04
N VAL A 319 -8.20 2.79 -19.90
CA VAL A 319 -6.88 2.60 -19.28
C VAL A 319 -6.98 2.36 -17.76
N VAL A 320 -7.98 2.92 -17.09
CA VAL A 320 -8.27 2.57 -15.69
C VAL A 320 -9.02 1.23 -15.59
N GLY A 321 -9.30 0.56 -16.71
CA GLY A 321 -10.01 -0.73 -16.75
C GLY A 321 -11.48 -0.61 -16.37
N MET A 322 -12.07 0.56 -16.56
CA MET A 322 -13.45 0.82 -16.14
C MET A 322 -14.34 0.88 -17.37
N GLY A 323 -15.30 -0.04 -17.43
CA GLY A 323 -16.36 -0.05 -18.43
C GLY A 323 -17.28 1.18 -18.32
N PRO A 324 -18.43 1.18 -19.01
CA PRO A 324 -19.35 2.32 -19.04
C PRO A 324 -19.81 2.80 -17.65
N ASP A 325 -19.73 1.95 -16.62
CA ASP A 325 -20.09 2.28 -15.22
C ASP A 325 -18.94 2.84 -14.37
N GLY A 326 -17.82 3.23 -14.98
CA GLY A 326 -16.61 3.65 -14.27
C GLY A 326 -16.80 4.80 -13.28
N ASP A 327 -17.63 5.79 -13.62
CA ASP A 327 -17.98 6.90 -12.73
C ASP A 327 -18.67 6.43 -11.44
N ALA A 328 -19.64 5.52 -11.56
CA ALA A 328 -20.39 5.00 -10.42
C ALA A 328 -19.49 4.17 -9.49
N VAL A 329 -18.66 3.29 -10.07
CA VAL A 329 -17.75 2.43 -9.31
C VAL A 329 -16.70 3.26 -8.56
N LEU A 330 -16.09 4.28 -9.18
CA LEU A 330 -15.12 5.14 -8.50
C LEU A 330 -15.75 5.94 -7.37
N LYS A 331 -16.96 6.46 -7.56
CA LYS A 331 -17.70 7.14 -6.50
C LYS A 331 -17.94 6.22 -5.30
N GLU A 332 -18.29 4.95 -5.52
CA GLU A 332 -18.44 3.97 -4.44
C GLU A 332 -17.10 3.65 -3.75
N LEU A 333 -16.01 3.50 -4.49
CA LEU A 333 -14.67 3.28 -3.90
C LEU A 333 -14.19 4.48 -3.06
N ILE A 334 -14.46 5.71 -3.51
CA ILE A 334 -14.18 6.93 -2.75
C ILE A 334 -15.06 6.99 -1.49
N ARG A 335 -16.36 6.67 -1.59
CA ARG A 335 -17.28 6.58 -0.44
C ARG A 335 -16.82 5.54 0.58
N LEU A 336 -16.43 4.36 0.12
CA LEU A 336 -15.88 3.29 0.94
C LEU A 336 -14.64 3.77 1.70
N SER A 337 -13.70 4.42 1.01
CA SER A 337 -12.47 4.91 1.62
C SER A 337 -12.74 6.00 2.66
N MET A 338 -13.64 6.94 2.37
CA MET A 338 -14.09 7.95 3.35
C MET A 338 -14.77 7.30 4.57
N GLY A 339 -15.60 6.27 4.36
CA GLY A 339 -16.27 5.52 5.41
C GLY A 339 -15.27 4.77 6.31
N ALA A 340 -14.26 4.15 5.71
CA ALA A 340 -13.18 3.48 6.42
C ALA A 340 -12.34 4.47 7.25
N LEU A 341 -11.91 5.59 6.67
CA LEU A 341 -11.17 6.64 7.38
C LEU A 341 -12.00 7.23 8.53
N LYS A 342 -13.29 7.46 8.34
CA LYS A 342 -14.20 7.92 9.40
C LYS A 342 -14.30 6.90 10.54
N THR A 343 -14.34 5.61 10.24
CA THR A 343 -14.35 4.55 11.24
C THR A 343 -13.03 4.51 12.02
N LEU A 344 -11.90 4.58 11.32
CA LEU A 344 -10.56 4.62 11.93
C LEU A 344 -10.36 5.89 12.79
N ALA A 345 -10.96 7.01 12.41
CA ALA A 345 -10.91 8.28 13.14
C ALA A 345 -11.52 8.22 14.54
N ALA A 346 -12.30 7.18 14.87
CA ALA A 346 -12.77 6.95 16.22
C ALA A 346 -11.62 6.64 17.21
N GLN A 347 -10.52 6.07 16.71
CA GLN A 347 -9.36 5.68 17.52
C GLN A 347 -8.12 6.52 17.21
N TRP A 348 -7.92 6.88 15.93
CA TRP A 348 -6.66 7.47 15.45
C TRP A 348 -6.86 8.91 14.95
N PRO A 349 -6.31 9.93 15.64
CA PRO A 349 -6.32 11.31 15.17
C PRO A 349 -5.78 11.50 13.75
N LEU A 350 -4.75 10.75 13.35
CA LEU A 350 -4.22 10.77 11.99
C LEU A 350 -5.30 10.46 10.94
N ALA A 351 -6.17 9.48 11.22
CA ALA A 351 -7.27 9.12 10.34
C ALA A 351 -8.34 10.21 10.27
N LYS A 352 -8.53 10.99 11.34
CA LYS A 352 -9.42 12.16 11.34
C LYS A 352 -8.91 13.25 10.40
N THR A 353 -7.61 13.57 10.48
CA THR A 353 -6.96 14.53 9.58
C THR A 353 -7.07 14.07 8.12
N ALA A 354 -6.71 12.80 7.86
CA ALA A 354 -6.82 12.18 6.54
C ALA A 354 -8.25 12.19 5.97
N ALA A 355 -9.25 11.83 6.79
CA ALA A 355 -10.65 11.84 6.38
C ALA A 355 -11.11 13.24 5.96
N GLY A 356 -10.67 14.28 6.67
CA GLY A 356 -10.95 15.67 6.34
C GLY A 356 -10.39 16.07 4.97
N GLN A 357 -9.11 15.75 4.72
CA GLN A 357 -8.44 16.05 3.45
C GLN A 357 -9.10 15.32 2.27
N VAL A 358 -9.29 14.00 2.38
CA VAL A 358 -9.92 13.19 1.32
C VAL A 358 -11.33 13.69 1.01
N LYS A 359 -12.13 13.99 2.04
CA LYS A 359 -13.48 14.53 1.87
C LYS A 359 -13.49 15.92 1.19
N GLY A 360 -12.53 16.77 1.53
CA GLY A 360 -12.38 18.10 0.93
C GLY A 360 -12.16 18.00 -0.59
N VAL A 361 -11.11 17.28 -0.99
CA VAL A 361 -10.75 17.07 -2.40
C VAL A 361 -11.86 16.37 -3.18
N ALA A 362 -12.50 15.34 -2.60
CA ALA A 362 -13.63 14.66 -3.23
C ALA A 362 -14.82 15.61 -3.47
N GLY A 363 -15.10 16.51 -2.52
CA GLY A 363 -16.19 17.49 -2.64
C GLY A 363 -15.92 18.58 -3.67
N GLU A 364 -14.66 18.98 -3.85
CA GLU A 364 -14.24 19.89 -4.92
C GLU A 364 -14.40 19.24 -6.29
N LEU A 365 -13.86 18.03 -6.47
CA LEU A 365 -13.99 17.29 -7.73
C LEU A 365 -15.44 17.05 -8.12
N PHE A 366 -16.29 16.71 -7.15
CA PHE A 366 -17.73 16.54 -7.37
C PHE A 366 -18.41 17.82 -7.87
N ARG A 367 -18.08 18.98 -7.27
CA ARG A 367 -18.65 20.27 -7.69
C ARG A 367 -18.19 20.65 -9.09
N ALA A 368 -16.89 20.55 -9.36
CA ALA A 368 -16.31 20.86 -10.66
C ALA A 368 -16.94 20.03 -11.78
N LYS A 369 -17.12 18.72 -11.56
CA LYS A 369 -17.79 17.84 -12.52
C LYS A 369 -19.25 18.18 -12.77
N ARG A 370 -19.98 18.62 -11.75
CA ARG A 370 -21.39 19.03 -11.88
C ARG A 370 -21.53 20.35 -12.64
N GLU A 371 -20.64 21.31 -12.39
CA GLU A 371 -20.60 22.58 -13.11
C GLU A 371 -20.24 22.37 -14.59
N GLY A 372 -19.27 21.50 -14.89
CA GLY A 372 -18.93 21.11 -16.25
C GLY A 372 -20.07 20.40 -17.00
N ALA A 373 -20.91 19.64 -16.29
CA ALA A 373 -22.12 19.05 -16.88
C ALA A 373 -23.18 20.11 -17.24
N GLY A 374 -23.39 21.10 -16.35
CA GLY A 374 -24.40 22.14 -16.55
C GLY A 374 -24.05 23.19 -17.62
N MET A 375 -22.77 23.39 -17.95
CA MET A 375 -22.35 24.36 -18.96
C MET A 375 -22.55 23.88 -20.42
N LYS A 376 -22.81 22.58 -20.67
CA LYS A 376 -23.09 22.07 -22.02
C LYS A 376 -24.58 21.95 -22.35
N ASP A 377 -25.46 22.15 -21.36
CA ASP A 377 -26.93 22.06 -21.51
C ASP A 377 -27.61 23.44 -21.68
N GLY A 378 -26.83 24.53 -21.77
CA GLY A 378 -27.30 25.89 -22.05
C GLY A 378 -26.62 26.47 -23.26
#